data_AF-A0A8S1J822-F1
#
_entry.id   AF-A0A8S1J822-F1
#
_cell.length_a   1.000
_cell.length_b   1.000
_cell.length_c   1.000
_cell.angle_alpha   90.00
_cell.angle_beta   90.00
_cell.angle_gamma   90.00
#
_symmetry.space_group_name_H-M   'P 1'
#
loop_
_entity.id
_entity.type
_entity.pdbx_description
1 polymer ?
#
loop_
_entity_poly.entity_id
_entity_poly.type
_entity_poly.pdbx_seq_one_letter_code
_entity_poly.pdbx_strand_id
1 'polypeptide(L)'
;MAIDEEVLALAEPDSAEESSLEAWYMDDTDLDQRLPHRKNPNKPCSVDTLRALGVLSWSLDADNYEEDAKFKAVKEARGYNYQDLVNCSPDTMPGFDEKIKMFYEEHIHADEEIRFVLDGSGYFDVRDLEDKWIRIECTKGTMIVLPEGMYHRFTLDTKNYIKALRLFVGEPVWTPHNRPQDEHPSRIKYLESMETCQTTAATA
;
A
#
# COMPACT_ATOMS: atom_id res chain seq x y z
N MET A 1 -5.08 11.43 -25.66
CA MET A 1 -5.36 12.80 -25.22
C MET A 1 -4.49 13.08 -24.00
N ALA A 2 -4.01 14.29 -23.83
CA ALA A 2 -3.43 14.68 -22.54
C ALA A 2 -4.54 14.66 -21.49
N ILE A 3 -4.22 14.17 -20.28
CA ILE A 3 -5.13 14.21 -19.13
C ILE A 3 -5.28 15.68 -18.71
N ASP A 4 -6.49 16.07 -18.34
CA ASP A 4 -6.80 17.44 -17.90
C ASP A 4 -5.98 17.81 -16.64
N GLU A 5 -5.49 19.04 -16.55
CA GLU A 5 -4.75 19.53 -15.38
C GLU A 5 -5.61 19.51 -14.11
N GLU A 6 -6.92 19.74 -14.23
CA GLU A 6 -7.85 19.64 -13.10
C GLU A 6 -7.96 18.20 -12.59
N VAL A 7 -7.94 17.23 -13.50
CA VAL A 7 -7.95 15.79 -13.16
C VAL A 7 -6.64 15.41 -12.46
N LEU A 8 -5.50 15.89 -12.95
CA LEU A 8 -4.20 15.64 -12.31
C LEU A 8 -4.14 16.24 -10.90
N ALA A 9 -4.57 17.49 -10.73
CA ALA A 9 -4.60 18.15 -9.44
C ALA A 9 -5.53 17.44 -8.44
N LEU A 10 -6.69 16.96 -8.91
CA LEU A 10 -7.62 16.21 -8.06
C LEU A 10 -7.08 14.81 -7.71
N ALA A 11 -6.26 14.21 -8.58
CA ALA A 11 -5.66 12.89 -8.39
C ALA A 11 -4.46 12.88 -7.42
N GLU A 12 -4.00 14.03 -6.94
CA GLU A 12 -2.85 14.11 -6.03
C GLU A 12 -3.09 13.29 -4.75
N PRO A 13 -2.08 12.54 -4.26
CA PRO A 13 -2.13 11.85 -2.98
C PRO A 13 -2.36 12.83 -1.82
N ASP A 14 -3.01 12.36 -0.76
CA ASP A 14 -3.27 13.19 0.42
C ASP A 14 -1.96 13.74 1.00
N SER A 15 -1.95 15.01 1.39
CA SER A 15 -0.83 15.60 2.15
C SER A 15 -0.75 15.03 3.58
N ALA A 16 0.31 15.37 4.31
CA ALA A 16 0.42 14.97 5.72
C ALA A 16 -0.68 15.58 6.61
N GLU A 17 -1.21 16.74 6.25
CA GLU A 17 -2.29 17.43 6.95
C GLU A 17 -3.67 16.88 6.63
N GLU A 18 -3.86 16.35 5.42
CA GLU A 18 -5.14 15.81 4.94
C GLU A 18 -5.31 14.33 5.27
N SER A 19 -4.21 13.58 5.31
CA SER A 19 -4.24 12.15 5.48
C SER A 19 -4.63 11.73 6.90
N SER A 20 -5.50 10.73 6.97
CA SER A 20 -5.85 10.02 8.22
C SER A 20 -5.04 8.72 8.41
N LEU A 21 -4.07 8.46 7.54
CA LEU A 21 -3.29 7.23 7.54
C LEU A 21 -2.35 7.17 8.75
N GLU A 22 -2.47 6.13 9.56
CA GLU A 22 -1.53 5.86 10.64
C GLU A 22 -0.44 4.88 10.20
N ALA A 23 0.82 5.24 10.47
CA ALA A 23 1.96 4.34 10.28
C ALA A 23 2.99 4.48 11.40
N TRP A 24 3.72 3.40 11.69
CA TRP A 24 4.71 3.34 12.76
C TRP A 24 5.77 2.27 12.53
N TYR A 25 6.93 2.45 13.14
CA TYR A 25 7.96 1.41 13.18
C TYR A 25 7.56 0.30 14.15
N MET A 26 7.75 -0.95 13.71
CA MET A 26 7.36 -2.12 14.48
C MET A 26 8.36 -2.45 15.60
N ASP A 27 7.88 -3.03 16.70
CA ASP A 27 8.72 -3.74 17.67
C ASP A 27 9.30 -5.04 17.09
N ASP A 28 10.24 -5.65 17.83
CA ASP A 28 10.94 -6.85 17.40
C ASP A 28 10.36 -8.12 18.09
N THR A 29 9.08 -8.11 18.48
CA THR A 29 8.45 -9.24 19.16
C THR A 29 7.82 -10.22 18.18
N ASP A 30 7.95 -11.52 18.48
CA ASP A 30 7.33 -12.61 17.70
C ASP A 30 5.89 -12.92 18.17
N LEU A 31 5.18 -11.91 18.69
CA LEU A 31 3.77 -12.07 19.08
C LEU A 31 2.87 -12.20 17.84
N ASP A 32 1.57 -12.39 18.07
CA ASP A 32 0.57 -12.50 16.99
C ASP A 32 0.67 -11.30 16.04
N GLN A 33 1.05 -11.56 14.79
CA GLN A 33 1.26 -10.57 13.72
C GLN A 33 0.11 -9.58 13.52
N ARG A 34 -1.10 -9.94 13.95
CA ARG A 34 -2.33 -9.12 13.85
C ARG A 34 -2.41 -8.05 14.93
N LEU A 35 -1.53 -8.07 15.95
CA LEU A 35 -1.43 -7.03 16.97
C LEU A 35 -0.78 -5.77 16.39
N PRO A 36 -0.92 -4.58 16.99
CA PRO A 36 -0.30 -3.38 16.42
C PRO A 36 1.23 -3.39 16.35
N HIS A 37 1.94 -4.14 17.21
CA HIS A 37 3.40 -4.19 17.26
C HIS A 37 4.08 -2.80 17.33
N ARG A 38 3.52 -1.85 18.10
CA ARG A 38 4.14 -0.52 18.27
C ARG A 38 5.33 -0.62 19.22
N LYS A 39 6.45 0.04 18.87
CA LYS A 39 7.55 0.27 19.82
C LYS A 39 7.07 0.96 21.10
N ASN A 40 7.79 0.75 22.20
CA ASN A 40 7.60 1.49 23.44
C ASN A 40 8.92 2.18 23.85
N PRO A 41 9.04 3.52 23.74
CA PRO A 41 8.01 4.47 23.28
C PRO A 41 7.69 4.32 21.78
N ASN A 42 6.48 4.74 21.38
CA ASN A 42 6.04 4.68 19.98
C ASN A 42 6.97 5.49 19.07
N LYS A 43 7.23 4.96 17.86
CA LYS A 43 7.98 5.65 16.81
C LYS A 43 7.09 5.76 15.56
N PRO A 44 6.33 6.85 15.40
CA PRO A 44 5.46 7.03 14.23
C PRO A 44 6.28 7.20 12.94
N CYS A 45 5.65 6.90 11.81
CA CYS A 45 6.14 7.19 10.47
C CYS A 45 5.16 8.17 9.81
N SER A 46 5.66 9.28 9.24
CA SER A 46 4.80 10.27 8.58
C SER A 46 4.43 9.83 7.17
N VAL A 47 3.32 10.36 6.66
CA VAL A 47 2.89 10.15 5.26
C VAL A 47 3.94 10.68 4.29
N ASP A 48 4.64 11.77 4.60
CA ASP A 48 5.75 12.24 3.76
C ASP A 48 6.91 11.26 3.72
N THR A 49 7.20 10.57 4.83
CA THR A 49 8.22 9.52 4.87
C THR A 49 7.79 8.34 3.99
N LEU A 50 6.52 7.93 4.07
CA LEU A 50 5.96 6.89 3.21
C LEU A 50 6.01 7.30 1.72
N ARG A 51 5.65 8.56 1.41
CA ARG A 51 5.72 9.11 0.05
C ARG A 51 7.15 9.12 -0.48
N ALA A 52 8.13 9.44 0.36
CA ALA A 52 9.54 9.36 0.01
C ALA A 52 10.03 7.93 -0.27
N LEU A 53 9.33 6.91 0.24
CA LEU A 53 9.54 5.50 -0.09
C LEU A 53 8.75 5.05 -1.34
N GLY A 54 7.96 5.95 -1.94
CA GLY A 54 7.08 5.67 -3.08
C GLY A 54 5.68 5.15 -2.72
N VAL A 55 5.33 5.04 -1.43
CA VAL A 55 3.98 4.67 -0.99
C VAL A 55 3.07 5.89 -1.09
N LEU A 56 1.97 5.75 -1.81
CA LEU A 56 0.97 6.82 -1.98
C LEU A 56 -0.34 6.43 -1.30
N SER A 57 -1.08 7.40 -0.79
CA SER A 57 -2.36 7.17 -0.14
C SER A 57 -3.39 8.26 -0.41
N TRP A 58 -4.66 7.87 -0.40
CA TRP A 58 -5.82 8.76 -0.50
C TRP A 58 -6.89 8.35 0.51
N SER A 59 -7.58 9.33 1.07
CA SER A 59 -8.77 9.18 1.90
C SER A 59 -9.98 9.47 1.03
N LEU A 60 -10.81 8.46 0.78
CA LEU A 60 -11.91 8.50 -0.19
C LEU A 60 -13.24 8.09 0.45
N ASP A 61 -14.35 8.45 -0.18
CA ASP A 61 -15.68 7.98 0.24
C ASP A 61 -15.90 6.54 -0.21
N ALA A 62 -15.58 5.59 0.68
CA ALA A 62 -15.81 4.16 0.43
C ALA A 62 -17.29 3.76 0.26
N ASP A 63 -18.24 4.54 0.75
CA ASP A 63 -19.67 4.24 0.63
C ASP A 63 -20.22 4.63 -0.75
N ASN A 64 -19.66 5.68 -1.36
CA ASN A 64 -20.10 6.20 -2.66
C ASN A 64 -18.95 6.30 -3.68
N TYR A 65 -17.95 5.42 -3.58
CA TYR A 65 -16.70 5.55 -4.34
C TYR A 65 -16.89 5.55 -5.87
N GLU A 66 -17.96 4.93 -6.37
CA GLU A 66 -18.27 4.94 -7.80
C GLU A 66 -18.66 6.32 -8.30
N GLU A 67 -19.07 7.22 -7.41
CA GLU A 67 -19.38 8.62 -7.71
C GLU A 67 -18.32 9.62 -7.20
N ASP A 68 -17.36 9.15 -6.40
CA ASP A 68 -16.26 9.96 -5.88
C ASP A 68 -15.38 10.48 -7.03
N ALA A 69 -15.39 11.80 -7.22
CA ALA A 69 -14.62 12.48 -8.26
C ALA A 69 -13.10 12.29 -8.08
N LYS A 70 -12.62 12.23 -6.83
CA LYS A 70 -11.20 12.01 -6.52
C LYS A 70 -10.80 10.58 -6.89
N PHE A 71 -11.62 9.59 -6.57
CA PHE A 71 -11.37 8.21 -7.01
C PHE A 71 -11.32 8.08 -8.55
N LYS A 72 -12.30 8.68 -9.26
CA LYS A 72 -12.33 8.70 -10.72
C LYS A 72 -11.07 9.36 -11.30
N ALA A 73 -10.68 10.50 -10.74
CA ALA A 73 -9.48 11.23 -11.17
C ALA A 73 -8.21 10.42 -10.96
N VAL A 74 -8.04 9.76 -9.80
CA VAL A 74 -6.89 8.88 -9.54
C VAL A 74 -6.83 7.74 -10.56
N LYS A 75 -7.96 7.08 -10.85
CA LYS A 75 -8.00 6.01 -11.85
C LYS A 75 -7.63 6.50 -13.24
N GLU A 76 -8.11 7.66 -13.65
CA GLU A 76 -7.78 8.25 -14.95
C GLU A 76 -6.30 8.64 -15.02
N ALA A 77 -5.83 9.44 -14.05
CA ALA A 77 -4.45 9.93 -13.98
C ALA A 77 -3.41 8.80 -13.95
N ARG A 78 -3.71 7.70 -13.26
CA ARG A 78 -2.80 6.55 -13.10
C ARG A 78 -3.08 5.40 -14.06
N GLY A 79 -4.11 5.50 -14.91
CA GLY A 79 -4.43 4.48 -15.90
C GLY A 79 -5.00 3.17 -15.33
N TYR A 80 -5.61 3.20 -14.15
CA TYR A 80 -6.20 2.03 -13.50
C TYR A 80 -7.50 1.59 -14.19
N ASN A 81 -7.36 0.69 -15.16
CA ASN A 81 -8.43 0.26 -16.05
C ASN A 81 -9.01 -1.13 -15.72
N TYR A 82 -8.41 -1.85 -14.76
CA TYR A 82 -8.95 -3.07 -14.19
C TYR A 82 -9.23 -2.88 -12.70
N GLN A 83 -10.33 -3.48 -12.23
CA GLN A 83 -10.59 -3.62 -10.80
C GLN A 83 -11.38 -4.90 -10.51
N ASP A 84 -11.14 -5.48 -9.35
CA ASP A 84 -12.03 -6.47 -8.76
C ASP A 84 -12.15 -6.30 -7.25
N LEU A 85 -13.05 -7.08 -6.64
CA LEU A 85 -13.32 -7.03 -5.21
C LEU A 85 -12.73 -8.27 -4.53
N VAL A 86 -11.98 -8.05 -3.46
CA VAL A 86 -11.59 -9.10 -2.51
C VAL A 86 -12.30 -8.91 -1.18
N ASN A 87 -12.84 -10.01 -0.65
CA ASN A 87 -13.38 -10.08 0.70
C ASN A 87 -12.56 -11.11 1.47
N CYS A 88 -11.76 -10.64 2.42
CA CYS A 88 -10.81 -11.43 3.17
C CYS A 88 -11.29 -11.58 4.62
N SER A 89 -11.80 -12.76 4.91
CA SER A 89 -12.07 -13.26 6.26
C SER A 89 -12.03 -14.78 6.25
N PRO A 90 -11.96 -15.44 7.42
CA PRO A 90 -12.08 -16.89 7.52
C PRO A 90 -13.33 -17.45 6.83
N ASP A 91 -14.43 -16.70 6.84
CA ASP A 91 -15.73 -17.16 6.33
C ASP A 91 -15.94 -16.87 4.83
N THR A 92 -15.28 -15.84 4.29
CA THR A 92 -15.57 -15.32 2.94
C THR A 92 -14.50 -15.64 1.92
N MET A 93 -13.27 -15.96 2.33
CA MET A 93 -12.15 -16.19 1.42
C MET A 93 -11.89 -17.68 1.20
N PRO A 94 -12.07 -18.22 -0.03
CA PRO A 94 -11.68 -19.59 -0.33
C PRO A 94 -10.18 -19.79 -0.16
N GLY A 95 -9.77 -20.82 0.58
CA GLY A 95 -8.36 -21.10 0.88
C GLY A 95 -7.73 -20.09 1.84
N PHE A 96 -8.52 -19.51 2.74
CA PHE A 96 -8.10 -18.45 3.67
C PHE A 96 -6.76 -18.74 4.37
N ASP A 97 -6.61 -19.91 4.99
CA ASP A 97 -5.41 -20.27 5.77
C ASP A 97 -4.12 -20.29 4.95
N GLU A 98 -4.21 -20.66 3.66
CA GLU A 98 -3.06 -20.66 2.75
C GLU A 98 -2.78 -19.25 2.23
N LYS A 99 -3.84 -18.53 1.84
CA LYS A 99 -3.72 -17.17 1.31
C LYS A 99 -3.17 -16.18 2.34
N ILE A 100 -3.63 -16.24 3.59
CA ILE A 100 -3.16 -15.31 4.62
C ILE A 100 -1.68 -15.50 4.93
N LYS A 101 -1.17 -16.74 4.81
CA LYS A 101 0.28 -17.03 4.92
C LYS A 101 1.04 -16.47 3.73
N MET A 102 0.52 -16.65 2.51
CA MET A 102 1.13 -16.08 1.30
C MET A 102 1.18 -14.56 1.34
N PHE A 103 0.12 -13.91 1.81
CA PHE A 103 0.07 -12.45 1.94
C PHE A 103 1.07 -11.93 2.97
N TYR A 104 1.32 -12.69 4.05
CA TYR A 104 2.21 -12.26 5.13
C TYR A 104 3.68 -12.61 4.91
N GLU A 105 3.98 -13.56 4.03
CA GLU A 105 5.35 -13.81 3.58
C GLU A 105 5.91 -12.55 2.91
N GLU A 106 7.12 -12.12 3.25
CA GLU A 106 7.71 -10.91 2.66
C GLU A 106 7.99 -11.10 1.16
N HIS A 107 7.44 -10.22 0.32
CA HIS A 107 7.52 -10.35 -1.13
C HIS A 107 7.57 -8.99 -1.85
N ILE A 108 7.85 -9.05 -3.15
CA ILE A 108 7.66 -7.93 -4.10
C ILE A 108 6.66 -8.33 -5.19
N HIS A 109 6.16 -7.32 -5.90
CA HIS A 109 5.48 -7.46 -7.18
C HIS A 109 6.23 -6.71 -8.29
N ALA A 110 6.02 -7.16 -9.53
CA ALA A 110 6.56 -6.52 -10.73
C ALA A 110 5.72 -5.33 -11.22
N ASP A 111 4.59 -5.09 -10.56
CA ASP A 111 3.65 -4.00 -10.80
C ASP A 111 3.30 -3.34 -9.45
N GLU A 112 2.56 -2.24 -9.49
CA GLU A 112 2.01 -1.61 -8.28
C GLU A 112 1.02 -2.53 -7.57
N GLU A 113 1.09 -2.59 -6.24
CA GLU A 113 0.04 -3.18 -5.40
C GLU A 113 -0.93 -2.06 -4.98
N ILE A 114 -2.08 -1.99 -5.64
CA ILE A 114 -3.10 -0.98 -5.35
C ILE A 114 -4.28 -1.59 -4.60
N ARG A 115 -4.64 -1.01 -3.46
CA ARG A 115 -5.74 -1.47 -2.61
C ARG A 115 -6.57 -0.30 -2.12
N PHE A 116 -7.88 -0.39 -2.26
CA PHE A 116 -8.82 0.58 -1.71
C PHE A 116 -9.80 -0.12 -0.77
N VAL A 117 -9.70 0.17 0.52
CA VAL A 117 -10.45 -0.50 1.58
C VAL A 117 -11.88 0.03 1.63
N LEU A 118 -12.83 -0.84 1.30
CA LEU A 118 -14.26 -0.53 1.33
C LEU A 118 -14.89 -0.83 2.69
N ASP A 119 -14.34 -1.78 3.45
CA ASP A 119 -14.82 -2.16 4.77
C ASP A 119 -13.75 -2.93 5.55
N GLY A 120 -13.87 -2.99 6.88
CA GLY A 120 -12.90 -3.64 7.75
C GLY A 120 -11.55 -2.93 7.80
N SER A 121 -10.49 -3.69 8.12
CA SER A 121 -9.13 -3.14 8.28
C SER A 121 -8.04 -4.21 8.24
N GLY A 122 -6.80 -3.76 8.03
CA GLY A 122 -5.60 -4.60 8.02
C GLY A 122 -4.32 -3.77 8.00
N TYR A 123 -3.19 -4.46 8.01
CA TYR A 123 -1.86 -3.88 8.02
C TYR A 123 -1.10 -4.23 6.74
N PHE A 124 -0.53 -3.19 6.11
CA PHE A 124 0.57 -3.36 5.17
C PHE A 124 1.86 -3.04 5.90
N ASP A 125 2.78 -4.00 5.95
CA ASP A 125 4.14 -3.75 6.43
C ASP A 125 5.05 -3.54 5.23
N VAL A 126 5.86 -2.49 5.25
CA VAL A 126 6.82 -2.13 4.19
C VAL A 126 8.22 -1.93 4.78
N ARG A 127 9.26 -2.17 3.97
CA ARG A 127 10.64 -1.86 4.35
C ARG A 127 10.97 -0.40 4.10
N ASP A 128 11.60 0.25 5.08
CA ASP A 128 12.34 1.49 4.84
C ASP A 128 13.68 1.22 4.12
N LEU A 129 14.45 2.27 3.84
CA LEU A 129 15.76 2.15 3.16
C LEU A 129 16.87 1.59 4.05
N GLU A 130 16.63 1.45 5.36
CA GLU A 130 17.50 0.77 6.31
C GLU A 130 17.02 -0.65 6.60
N ASP A 131 16.10 -1.17 5.79
CA ASP A 131 15.50 -2.50 5.89
C ASP A 131 14.73 -2.74 7.19
N LYS A 132 14.14 -1.71 7.79
CA LYS A 132 13.29 -1.78 8.99
C LYS A 132 11.81 -1.81 8.60
N TRP A 133 11.01 -2.55 9.36
CA TRP A 133 9.57 -2.62 9.14
C TRP A 133 8.86 -1.34 9.61
N ILE A 134 8.08 -0.77 8.70
CA ILE A 134 7.04 0.21 8.97
C ILE A 134 5.69 -0.49 8.76
N ARG A 135 4.83 -0.46 9.77
CA ARG A 135 3.45 -0.92 9.70
C ARG A 135 2.54 0.25 9.34
N ILE A 136 1.66 0.04 8.37
CA ILE A 136 0.66 0.98 7.88
C ILE A 136 -0.72 0.40 8.16
N GLU A 137 -1.55 1.12 8.91
CA GLU A 137 -2.94 0.73 9.18
C GLU A 137 -3.86 1.24 8.08
N CYS A 138 -4.47 0.32 7.34
CA CYS A 138 -5.47 0.66 6.33
C CYS A 138 -6.85 0.29 6.85
N THR A 139 -7.73 1.27 6.88
CA THR A 139 -9.13 1.12 7.31
C THR A 139 -10.07 1.59 6.21
N LYS A 140 -11.38 1.43 6.39
CA LYS A 140 -12.39 1.90 5.43
C LYS A 140 -12.11 3.33 4.96
N GLY A 141 -12.10 3.53 3.64
CA GLY A 141 -11.81 4.81 3.00
C GLY A 141 -10.33 4.98 2.61
N THR A 142 -9.42 4.16 3.12
CA THR A 142 -8.00 4.21 2.75
C THR A 142 -7.79 3.55 1.39
N MET A 143 -7.33 4.33 0.41
CA MET A 143 -6.66 3.81 -0.79
C MET A 143 -5.15 3.93 -0.63
N ILE A 144 -4.42 2.85 -0.87
CA ILE A 144 -2.95 2.79 -0.79
C ILE A 144 -2.39 2.19 -2.09
N VAL A 145 -1.23 2.71 -2.49
CA VAL A 145 -0.42 2.20 -3.61
C VAL A 145 0.96 1.89 -3.06
N LEU A 146 1.37 0.63 -3.16
CA LEU A 146 2.77 0.23 -2.94
C LEU A 146 3.47 0.17 -4.30
N PRO A 147 4.65 0.78 -4.45
CA PRO A 147 5.34 0.82 -5.73
C PRO A 147 5.89 -0.56 -6.12
N GLU A 148 5.99 -0.79 -7.43
CA GLU A 148 6.71 -1.91 -8.02
C GLU A 148 8.08 -2.12 -7.32
N GLY A 149 8.41 -3.37 -6.99
CA GLY A 149 9.73 -3.72 -6.42
C GLY A 149 9.95 -3.39 -4.94
N MET A 150 8.97 -2.82 -4.23
CA MET A 150 9.03 -2.64 -2.78
C MET A 150 8.79 -3.97 -2.04
N TYR A 151 9.66 -4.30 -1.09
CA TYR A 151 9.40 -5.39 -0.15
C TYR A 151 8.27 -5.00 0.80
N HIS A 152 7.23 -5.83 0.83
CA HIS A 152 6.08 -5.64 1.68
C HIS A 152 5.44 -6.98 2.06
N ARG A 153 4.47 -6.91 2.97
CA ARG A 153 3.57 -8.00 3.33
C ARG A 153 2.25 -7.44 3.84
N PHE A 154 1.22 -8.27 3.84
CA PHE A 154 -0.10 -7.93 4.35
C PHE A 154 -0.54 -8.90 5.45
N THR A 155 -1.17 -8.38 6.50
CA THR A 155 -1.92 -9.17 7.48
C THR A 155 -3.23 -8.48 7.82
N LEU A 156 -4.25 -9.28 8.13
CA LEU A 156 -5.41 -8.75 8.85
C LEU A 156 -4.98 -8.22 10.23
N ASP A 157 -5.76 -7.29 10.77
CA ASP A 157 -5.69 -6.97 12.19
C ASP A 157 -6.53 -7.96 13.02
N THR A 158 -6.64 -7.72 14.32
CA THR A 158 -7.40 -8.59 15.23
C THR A 158 -8.91 -8.70 14.93
N LYS A 159 -9.49 -7.84 14.08
CA LYS A 159 -10.89 -7.94 13.63
C LYS A 159 -11.07 -9.01 12.55
N ASN A 160 -9.98 -9.49 11.93
CA ASN A 160 -9.98 -10.59 10.97
C ASN A 160 -10.90 -10.41 9.75
N TYR A 161 -11.09 -9.17 9.31
CA TYR A 161 -11.94 -8.87 8.17
C TYR A 161 -11.47 -7.61 7.45
N ILE A 162 -11.32 -7.73 6.12
CA ILE A 162 -11.17 -6.59 5.22
C ILE A 162 -11.91 -6.89 3.90
N LYS A 163 -12.56 -5.87 3.36
CA LYS A 163 -13.11 -5.85 2.00
C LYS A 163 -12.41 -4.74 1.24
N ALA A 164 -11.74 -5.08 0.14
CA ALA A 164 -10.98 -4.12 -0.64
C ALA A 164 -11.26 -4.25 -2.13
N LEU A 165 -11.25 -3.12 -2.83
CA LEU A 165 -11.02 -3.10 -4.27
C LEU A 165 -9.53 -3.26 -4.54
N ARG A 166 -9.21 -4.08 -5.51
CA ARG A 166 -7.87 -4.20 -6.05
C ARG A 166 -7.88 -3.57 -7.44
N LEU A 167 -6.96 -2.66 -7.71
CA LEU A 167 -6.89 -1.93 -8.98
C LEU A 167 -5.60 -2.27 -9.71
N PHE A 168 -5.64 -2.27 -11.05
CA PHE A 168 -4.48 -2.61 -11.91
C PHE A 168 -4.44 -1.74 -13.16
N VAL A 169 -3.23 -1.57 -13.69
CA VAL A 169 -2.99 -1.12 -15.05
C VAL A 169 -2.93 -2.35 -15.96
N GLY A 170 -3.95 -2.54 -16.80
CA GLY A 170 -4.05 -3.69 -17.68
C GLY A 170 -4.54 -4.96 -16.98
N GLU A 171 -4.24 -6.12 -17.57
CA GLU A 171 -4.59 -7.41 -16.98
C GLU A 171 -3.72 -7.70 -15.75
N PRO A 172 -4.30 -8.12 -14.62
CA PRO A 172 -3.56 -8.21 -13.37
C PRO A 172 -2.61 -9.43 -13.34
N VAL A 173 -1.36 -9.20 -12.94
CA VAL A 173 -0.40 -10.25 -12.59
C VAL A 173 -0.19 -10.24 -11.07
N TRP A 174 -0.80 -11.20 -10.38
CA TRP A 174 -0.79 -11.28 -8.91
C TRP A 174 0.44 -11.96 -8.32
N THR A 175 1.39 -12.39 -9.14
CA THR A 175 2.47 -13.28 -8.71
C THR A 175 3.33 -12.58 -7.66
N PRO A 176 3.38 -13.08 -6.40
CA PRO A 176 4.33 -12.59 -5.43
C PRO A 176 5.70 -13.23 -5.70
N HIS A 177 6.75 -12.42 -5.56
CA HIS A 177 8.12 -12.90 -5.57
C HIS A 177 8.69 -12.78 -4.15
N ASN A 178 8.68 -13.89 -3.41
CA ASN A 178 9.14 -13.91 -2.03
C ASN A 178 10.62 -13.54 -1.94
N ARG A 179 10.98 -12.76 -0.92
CA ARG A 179 12.36 -12.36 -0.65
C ARG A 179 13.26 -13.60 -0.47
N PRO A 180 14.51 -13.63 -0.99
CA PRO A 180 15.26 -12.56 -1.66
C PRO A 180 14.94 -12.38 -3.15
N GLN A 181 14.92 -11.13 -3.61
CA GLN A 181 14.66 -10.69 -5.00
C GLN A 181 15.52 -9.49 -5.42
N ASP A 182 16.74 -9.37 -4.87
CA ASP A 182 17.59 -8.18 -5.08
C ASP A 182 18.07 -8.02 -6.53
N GLU A 183 18.09 -9.11 -7.31
CA GLU A 183 18.42 -9.12 -8.74
C GLU A 183 17.19 -8.95 -9.65
N HIS A 184 15.98 -8.90 -9.09
CA HIS A 184 14.76 -8.76 -9.88
C HIS A 184 14.72 -7.36 -10.54
N PRO A 185 14.39 -7.23 -11.84
CA PRO A 185 14.41 -5.93 -12.54
C PRO A 185 13.59 -4.84 -11.83
N SER A 186 12.40 -5.18 -11.35
CA SER A 186 11.54 -4.29 -10.56
C SER A 186 12.18 -3.80 -9.27
N ARG A 187 12.93 -4.67 -8.58
CA ARG A 187 13.63 -4.31 -7.34
C ARG A 187 14.78 -3.35 -7.62
N ILE A 188 15.56 -3.61 -8.67
CA ILE A 188 16.64 -2.72 -9.11
C ILE A 188 16.08 -1.34 -9.47
N LYS A 189 15.03 -1.30 -10.30
CA LYS A 189 14.34 -0.08 -10.70
C LYS A 189 13.82 0.72 -9.49
N TYR A 190 13.23 0.03 -8.50
CA TYR A 190 12.79 0.66 -7.26
C TYR A 190 13.96 1.33 -6.52
N LEU A 191 15.06 0.61 -6.31
CA LEU A 191 16.24 1.15 -5.62
C LEU A 191 16.87 2.35 -6.34
N GLU A 192 17.01 2.29 -7.67
CA GLU A 192 17.51 3.41 -8.49
C GLU A 192 16.63 4.67 -8.34
N SER A 193 15.30 4.48 -8.24
CA SER A 193 14.38 5.59 -8.02
C SER A 193 14.55 6.24 -6.64
N MET A 194 14.86 5.45 -5.61
CA MET A 194 15.11 5.94 -4.25
C MET A 194 16.43 6.74 -4.16
N GLU A 195 17.51 6.27 -4.80
CA GLU A 195 18.79 6.99 -4.86
C GLU A 195 18.67 8.35 -5.56
N THR A 196 17.89 8.41 -6.65
CA THR A 196 17.64 9.63 -7.40
C THR A 196 16.90 10.67 -6.54
N CYS A 197 15.83 10.25 -5.85
CA CYS A 197 15.06 11.11 -4.95
C CYS A 197 15.92 11.66 -3.80
N GLN A 198 16.77 10.83 -3.19
CA GLN A 198 17.68 11.26 -2.13
C GLN A 198 18.72 12.27 -2.61
N THR A 199 19.24 12.09 -3.82
CA THR A 199 20.24 13.01 -4.41
C THR A 199 19.63 14.38 -4.67
N THR A 200 18.41 14.45 -5.22
CA THR A 200 17.71 15.72 -5.46
C THR A 200 17.39 16.48 -4.17
N ALA A 201 17.01 15.77 -3.09
CA ALA A 201 16.73 16.37 -1.79
C ALA A 201 17.99 16.91 -1.08
N ALA A 202 19.16 16.31 -1.32
CA ALA A 202 20.43 16.76 -0.74
C ALA A 202 21.06 17.97 -1.46
N THR A 203 20.59 18.29 -2.68
CA THR A 203 21.12 19.39 -3.50
C THR A 203 20.24 20.63 -3.55
N ALA A 204 19.04 20.59 -2.95
CA ALA A 204 18.09 21.69 -2.84
C ALA A 204 18.22 22.40 -1.48
#